data_AF-A0A522SAL4-F1
#
_entry.id   AF-A0A522SAL4-F1
#
_cell.length_a   1.000
_cell.length_b   1.000
_cell.length_c   1.000
_cell.angle_alpha   90.00
_cell.angle_beta   90.00
_cell.angle_gamma   90.00
#
_symmetry.space_group_name_H-M   'P 1'
#
loop_
_entity.id
_entity.type
_entity.pdbx_description
1 polymer ?
#
loop_
_entity_poly.entity_id
_entity_poly.type
_entity_poly.pdbx_seq_one_letter_code
_entity_poly.pdbx_strand_id
1 'polypeptide(L)'
;MHAAAQVLTPATVLVGVDFAQPTFDHELDELAQLALTAGLRPVVRLTCKRKAPDAAFFVGRGKVDEIKALALDKGASEVLFDQALSPVQQRNLEREIGLPVNDRVFLILQIFAQRARSHEGKLQVELARLQYLSTRLVRRWSHLERQSGGIGMRGGPGETQIELDRRMIGDAIKRTKQRLVKVKRQHQTQRQQRLRRGVFRVALVGYTNAGKSTLFNALVKAGTYTADQLFATLDTTTRQLYLESAERSVALSDTVGFIRDLPHTLVQAFEATLQEAVDADLLLHVVDAASTQWSQQTQEVMRVLGEIGAADIPQILVFNKLDTLPEARRPRLLQDQVELERRVVPRVFLSAITGEGVPLLRAALAARATSPRADPVHPEAGFEGAA
;
A
#
# COMPACT_ATOMS: atom_id res chain seq x y z
N MET A 1 12.79 34.80 -22.68
CA MET A 1 11.45 34.21 -22.37
C MET A 1 11.44 32.75 -22.79
N HIS A 2 11.97 31.86 -21.96
CA HIS A 2 11.80 30.42 -22.17
C HIS A 2 10.46 30.01 -21.57
N ALA A 3 9.47 29.75 -22.43
CA ALA A 3 8.26 29.05 -22.04
C ALA A 3 8.68 27.63 -21.61
N ALA A 4 8.67 27.37 -20.30
CA ALA A 4 8.75 26.02 -19.78
C ALA A 4 7.60 25.23 -20.40
N ALA A 5 7.91 24.20 -21.20
CA ALA A 5 6.94 23.26 -21.70
C ALA A 5 6.19 22.69 -20.49
N GLN A 6 4.95 23.11 -20.29
CA GLN A 6 4.07 22.52 -19.29
C GLN A 6 3.93 21.04 -19.66
N VAL A 7 4.53 20.16 -18.86
CA VAL A 7 4.30 18.73 -18.94
C VAL A 7 2.81 18.54 -18.64
N LEU A 8 1.98 18.43 -19.68
CA LEU A 8 0.55 18.18 -19.55
C LEU A 8 0.38 16.86 -18.80
N THR A 9 -0.12 16.94 -17.57
CA THR A 9 -0.45 15.74 -16.80
C THR A 9 -1.56 14.97 -17.52
N PRO A 10 -1.38 13.67 -17.76
CA PRO A 10 -2.33 12.87 -18.52
C PRO A 10 -3.70 12.90 -17.85
N ALA A 11 -4.73 13.24 -18.64
CA ALA A 11 -6.11 13.26 -18.18
C ALA A 11 -6.63 11.81 -18.10
N THR A 12 -7.32 11.49 -17.00
CA THR A 12 -7.71 10.12 -16.69
C THR A 12 -9.17 10.04 -16.28
N VAL A 13 -9.90 9.06 -16.82
CA VAL A 13 -11.27 8.72 -16.39
C VAL A 13 -11.20 7.68 -15.29
N LEU A 14 -11.87 7.91 -14.17
CA LEU A 14 -12.00 6.96 -13.07
C LEU A 14 -13.30 6.20 -13.19
N VAL A 15 -13.25 4.88 -13.02
CA VAL A 15 -14.41 3.98 -13.10
C VAL A 15 -14.45 3.09 -11.87
N GLY A 16 -15.58 3.06 -11.18
CA GLY A 16 -15.85 2.14 -10.08
C GLY A 16 -17.12 1.34 -10.29
N VAL A 17 -17.13 0.10 -9.83
CA VAL A 17 -18.31 -0.77 -9.90
C VAL A 17 -18.76 -1.15 -8.50
N ASP A 18 -19.95 -0.68 -8.13
CA ASP A 18 -20.62 -1.02 -6.87
C ASP A 18 -21.29 -2.38 -7.01
N PHE A 19 -20.77 -3.37 -6.27
CA PHE A 19 -21.33 -4.71 -6.15
C PHE A 19 -22.33 -4.85 -4.98
N ALA A 20 -22.99 -3.75 -4.62
CA ALA A 20 -23.80 -3.61 -3.40
C ALA A 20 -22.98 -3.81 -2.12
N GLN A 21 -21.74 -3.32 -2.13
CA GLN A 21 -20.87 -3.40 -0.96
C GLN A 21 -21.12 -2.17 -0.06
N PRO A 22 -21.30 -2.34 1.26
CA PRO A 22 -21.50 -1.22 2.18
C PRO A 22 -20.32 -0.25 2.23
N THR A 23 -19.14 -0.73 1.83
CA THR A 23 -17.83 -0.06 1.92
C THR A 23 -17.40 0.55 0.59
N PHE A 24 -18.27 0.55 -0.44
CA PHE A 24 -17.92 1.09 -1.74
C PHE A 24 -17.77 2.62 -1.69
N ASP A 25 -16.62 3.11 -2.14
CA ASP A 25 -16.34 4.53 -2.27
C ASP A 25 -17.08 5.09 -3.49
N HIS A 26 -18.32 5.57 -3.28
CA HIS A 26 -19.14 6.14 -4.34
C HIS A 26 -18.55 7.38 -5.00
N GLU A 27 -17.68 8.10 -4.27
CA GLU A 27 -17.02 9.29 -4.78
C GLU A 27 -15.74 8.95 -5.54
N LEU A 28 -15.17 7.75 -5.36
CA LEU A 28 -13.87 7.35 -5.88
C LEU A 28 -12.74 8.28 -5.41
N ASP A 29 -12.88 8.83 -4.21
CA ASP A 29 -11.90 9.75 -3.62
C ASP A 29 -10.55 9.10 -3.44
N GLU A 30 -10.52 7.86 -2.96
CA GLU A 30 -9.26 7.14 -2.76
C GLU A 30 -8.57 6.86 -4.10
N LEU A 31 -9.33 6.41 -5.11
CA LEU A 31 -8.78 6.19 -6.45
C LEU A 31 -8.29 7.50 -7.08
N ALA A 32 -8.99 8.61 -6.86
CA ALA A 32 -8.56 9.92 -7.32
C ALA A 32 -7.26 10.36 -6.64
N GLN A 33 -7.12 10.17 -5.32
CA GLN A 33 -5.88 10.43 -4.59
C GLN A 33 -4.72 9.56 -5.07
N LEU A 34 -4.97 8.27 -5.40
CA LEU A 34 -3.97 7.40 -6.01
C LEU A 34 -3.53 7.92 -7.37
N ALA A 35 -4.49 8.29 -8.23
CA ALA A 35 -4.21 8.82 -9.55
C ALA A 35 -3.37 10.11 -9.47
N LEU A 36 -3.76 11.05 -8.61
CA LEU A 36 -2.99 12.27 -8.35
C LEU A 36 -1.57 11.96 -7.85
N THR A 37 -1.43 10.99 -6.95
CA THR A 37 -0.13 10.55 -6.41
C THR A 37 0.76 9.95 -7.50
N ALA A 38 0.18 9.27 -8.50
CA ALA A 38 0.89 8.70 -9.65
C ALA A 38 1.26 9.75 -10.72
N GLY A 39 0.82 11.02 -10.56
CA GLY A 39 1.02 12.09 -11.53
C GLY A 39 -0.05 12.17 -12.62
N LEU A 40 -1.21 11.55 -12.40
CA LEU A 40 -2.35 11.55 -13.30
C LEU A 40 -3.35 12.62 -12.90
N ARG A 41 -4.18 13.10 -13.84
CA ARG A 41 -5.21 14.11 -13.59
C ARG A 41 -6.61 13.50 -13.77
N PRO A 42 -7.31 13.12 -12.68
CA PRO A 42 -8.70 12.69 -12.76
C PRO A 42 -9.59 13.79 -13.33
N VAL A 43 -10.19 13.54 -14.49
CA VAL A 43 -11.10 14.51 -15.16
C VAL A 43 -12.56 14.12 -15.06
N VAL A 44 -12.85 12.83 -14.88
CA VAL A 44 -14.20 12.28 -14.77
C VAL A 44 -14.19 11.14 -13.76
N ARG A 45 -15.28 11.03 -12.99
CA ARG A 45 -15.54 9.89 -12.11
C ARG A 45 -16.86 9.24 -12.53
N LEU A 46 -16.83 7.94 -12.80
CA LEU A 46 -17.99 7.15 -13.20
C LEU A 46 -18.17 5.99 -12.26
N THR A 47 -19.38 5.83 -11.74
CA THR A 47 -19.76 4.66 -10.97
C THR A 47 -20.91 3.93 -11.66
N CYS A 48 -20.96 2.62 -11.49
CA CYS A 48 -22.10 1.83 -11.93
C CYS A 48 -22.42 0.73 -10.93
N LYS A 49 -23.70 0.41 -10.78
CA LYS A 49 -24.17 -0.62 -9.86
C LYS A 49 -24.41 -1.93 -10.60
N ARG A 50 -23.87 -3.04 -10.09
CA ARG A 50 -24.06 -4.39 -10.67
C ARG A 50 -24.13 -5.43 -9.56
N LYS A 51 -24.75 -6.58 -9.84
CA LYS A 51 -24.73 -7.72 -8.89
C LYS A 51 -23.42 -8.51 -8.96
N ALA A 52 -22.81 -8.58 -10.13
CA ALA A 52 -21.59 -9.32 -10.40
C ALA A 52 -20.82 -8.68 -11.57
N PRO A 53 -19.48 -8.87 -11.63
CA PRO A 53 -18.69 -8.38 -12.74
C PRO A 53 -19.08 -9.09 -14.04
N ASP A 54 -19.10 -8.34 -15.14
CA ASP A 54 -19.23 -8.92 -16.48
C ASP A 54 -17.96 -9.73 -16.84
N ALA A 55 -18.14 -10.95 -17.35
CA ALA A 55 -17.00 -11.81 -17.69
C ALA A 55 -16.11 -11.21 -18.80
N ALA A 56 -16.69 -10.45 -19.72
CA ALA A 56 -15.99 -9.88 -20.86
C ALA A 56 -15.43 -8.48 -20.58
N PHE A 57 -16.19 -7.61 -19.91
CA PHE A 57 -15.83 -6.19 -19.79
C PHE A 57 -15.79 -5.67 -18.35
N PHE A 58 -16.04 -6.51 -17.34
CA PHE A 58 -16.25 -6.12 -15.94
C PHE A 58 -17.52 -5.26 -15.71
N VAL A 59 -17.78 -4.30 -16.59
CA VAL A 59 -19.02 -3.51 -16.73
C VAL A 59 -19.87 -3.99 -17.90
N GLY A 60 -21.10 -3.47 -18.04
CA GLY A 60 -21.95 -3.78 -19.19
C GLY A 60 -21.51 -3.06 -20.45
N ARG A 61 -21.83 -3.62 -21.63
CA ARG A 61 -21.43 -3.07 -22.94
C ARG A 61 -21.84 -1.60 -23.14
N GLY A 62 -23.06 -1.22 -22.80
CA GLY A 62 -23.51 0.18 -22.89
C GLY A 62 -22.70 1.14 -21.99
N LYS A 63 -22.20 0.65 -20.84
CA LYS A 63 -21.31 1.44 -19.97
C LYS A 63 -19.90 1.55 -20.56
N VAL A 64 -19.42 0.56 -21.32
CA VAL A 64 -18.16 0.66 -22.09
C VAL A 64 -18.27 1.77 -23.13
N ASP A 65 -19.38 1.83 -23.86
CA ASP A 65 -19.64 2.86 -24.88
C ASP A 65 -19.71 4.26 -24.23
N GLU A 66 -20.36 4.38 -23.08
CA GLU A 66 -20.42 5.62 -22.28
C GLU A 66 -19.03 6.07 -21.81
N ILE A 67 -18.23 5.14 -21.25
CA ILE A 67 -16.84 5.42 -20.84
C ILE A 67 -16.02 5.92 -22.02
N LYS A 68 -16.14 5.26 -23.18
CA LYS A 68 -15.43 5.65 -24.40
C LYS A 68 -15.81 7.04 -24.87
N ALA A 69 -17.10 7.35 -24.93
CA ALA A 69 -17.60 8.65 -25.35
C ALA A 69 -17.08 9.76 -24.42
N LEU A 70 -17.15 9.56 -23.11
CA LEU A 70 -16.65 10.51 -22.12
C LEU A 70 -15.14 10.68 -22.14
N ALA A 71 -14.39 9.59 -22.32
CA ALA A 71 -12.94 9.66 -22.43
C ALA A 71 -12.52 10.49 -23.65
N LEU A 72 -13.21 10.35 -24.77
CA LEU A 72 -12.97 11.14 -25.98
C LEU A 72 -13.37 12.62 -25.79
N ASP A 73 -14.54 12.89 -25.23
CA ASP A 73 -15.02 14.26 -24.94
C ASP A 73 -14.07 15.04 -24.02
N LYS A 74 -13.52 14.37 -22.99
CA LYS A 74 -12.63 15.00 -22.01
C LYS A 74 -11.14 14.93 -22.37
N GLY A 75 -10.79 14.37 -23.53
CA GLY A 75 -9.41 14.21 -23.97
C GLY A 75 -8.58 13.35 -23.00
N ALA A 76 -9.19 12.31 -22.42
CA ALA A 76 -8.50 11.41 -21.52
C ALA A 76 -7.50 10.51 -22.29
N SER A 77 -6.32 10.32 -21.70
CA SER A 77 -5.28 9.45 -22.24
C SER A 77 -5.34 8.02 -21.69
N GLU A 78 -6.10 7.79 -20.63
CA GLU A 78 -6.27 6.46 -20.03
C GLU A 78 -7.55 6.36 -19.18
N VAL A 79 -7.97 5.13 -18.92
CA VAL A 79 -9.10 4.80 -18.04
C VAL A 79 -8.59 3.96 -16.87
N LEU A 80 -8.93 4.36 -15.65
CA LEU A 80 -8.60 3.65 -14.42
C LEU A 80 -9.83 2.99 -13.82
N PHE A 81 -9.72 1.69 -13.56
CA PHE A 81 -10.72 0.93 -12.81
C PHE A 81 -10.29 0.79 -11.35
N ASP A 82 -11.20 1.10 -10.41
CA ASP A 82 -10.95 0.94 -8.97
C ASP A 82 -10.77 -0.54 -8.58
N GLN A 83 -11.42 -1.46 -9.28
CA GLN A 83 -11.31 -2.89 -9.01
C GLN A 83 -10.27 -3.57 -9.91
N ALA A 84 -9.67 -4.65 -9.42
CA ALA A 84 -8.77 -5.49 -10.20
C ALA A 84 -9.50 -6.12 -11.39
N LEU A 85 -8.94 -5.96 -12.59
CA LEU A 85 -9.50 -6.51 -13.83
C LEU A 85 -8.82 -7.83 -14.18
N SER A 86 -9.52 -8.82 -14.70
CA SER A 86 -8.85 -9.99 -15.29
C SER A 86 -8.07 -9.61 -16.56
N PRO A 87 -7.05 -10.39 -16.98
CA PRO A 87 -6.33 -10.13 -18.23
C PRO A 87 -7.23 -10.12 -19.48
N VAL A 88 -8.33 -10.86 -19.45
CA VAL A 88 -9.32 -10.89 -20.55
C VAL A 88 -10.17 -9.63 -20.52
N GLN A 89 -10.65 -9.23 -19.34
CA GLN A 89 -11.47 -8.01 -19.17
C GLN A 89 -10.71 -6.77 -19.60
N GLN A 90 -9.49 -6.60 -19.09
CA GLN A 90 -8.65 -5.46 -19.45
C GLN A 90 -8.44 -5.38 -20.96
N ARG A 91 -8.10 -6.50 -21.61
CA ARG A 91 -7.87 -6.55 -23.05
C ARG A 91 -9.10 -6.15 -23.86
N ASN A 92 -10.27 -6.66 -23.46
CA ASN A 92 -11.52 -6.36 -24.14
C ASN A 92 -11.89 -4.87 -23.98
N LEU A 93 -11.70 -4.32 -22.78
CA LEU A 93 -11.89 -2.89 -22.50
C LEU A 93 -10.93 -2.02 -23.31
N GLU A 94 -9.63 -2.33 -23.33
CA GLU A 94 -8.63 -1.60 -24.14
C GLU A 94 -9.01 -1.61 -25.63
N ARG A 95 -9.47 -2.75 -26.15
CA ARG A 95 -9.87 -2.89 -27.55
C ARG A 95 -11.10 -2.04 -27.89
N GLU A 96 -12.14 -2.06 -27.05
CA GLU A 96 -13.39 -1.36 -27.34
C GLU A 96 -13.27 0.15 -27.09
N ILE A 97 -12.59 0.54 -26.01
CA ILE A 97 -12.40 1.96 -25.64
C ILE A 97 -11.36 2.61 -26.56
N GLY A 98 -10.32 1.87 -26.97
CA GLY A 98 -9.22 2.40 -27.80
C GLY A 98 -8.18 3.22 -27.02
N LEU A 99 -8.21 3.14 -25.69
CA LEU A 99 -7.27 3.77 -24.77
C LEU A 99 -6.65 2.74 -23.83
N PRO A 100 -5.47 3.00 -23.24
CA PRO A 100 -4.96 2.23 -22.13
C PRO A 100 -5.99 2.13 -20.99
N VAL A 101 -6.22 0.91 -20.52
CA VAL A 101 -7.09 0.64 -19.36
C VAL A 101 -6.25 -0.01 -18.28
N ASN A 102 -6.10 0.65 -17.15
CA ASN A 102 -5.35 0.13 -16.02
C ASN A 102 -6.29 -0.08 -14.83
N ASP A 103 -5.95 -1.03 -13.96
CA ASP A 103 -6.67 -1.23 -12.71
C ASP A 103 -5.91 -0.63 -11.53
N ARG A 104 -6.58 -0.56 -10.37
CA ARG A 104 -6.01 -0.10 -9.11
C ARG A 104 -4.71 -0.82 -8.74
N VAL A 105 -4.61 -2.11 -9.05
CA VAL A 105 -3.39 -2.90 -8.78
C VAL A 105 -2.20 -2.34 -9.54
N PHE A 106 -2.35 -2.09 -10.84
CA PHE A 106 -1.29 -1.52 -11.66
C PHE A 106 -0.93 -0.10 -11.21
N LEU A 107 -1.93 0.72 -10.88
CA LEU A 107 -1.73 2.08 -10.39
C LEU A 107 -0.88 2.11 -9.10
N ILE A 108 -1.20 1.24 -8.14
CA ILE A 108 -0.43 1.12 -6.90
C ILE A 108 1.01 0.71 -7.19
N LEU A 109 1.23 -0.26 -8.08
CA LEU A 109 2.59 -0.68 -8.49
C LEU A 109 3.37 0.46 -9.16
N GLN A 110 2.70 1.33 -9.93
CA GLN A 110 3.33 2.51 -10.52
C GLN A 110 3.74 3.54 -9.46
N ILE A 111 2.86 3.84 -8.51
CA ILE A 111 3.19 4.74 -7.39
C ILE A 111 4.40 4.20 -6.64
N PHE A 112 4.39 2.91 -6.32
CA PHE A 112 5.52 2.28 -5.64
C PHE A 112 6.81 2.31 -6.44
N ALA A 113 6.75 2.16 -7.77
CA ALA A 113 7.93 2.26 -8.60
C ALA A 113 8.54 3.67 -8.57
N GLN A 114 7.70 4.70 -8.44
CA GLN A 114 8.14 6.09 -8.29
C GLN A 114 8.72 6.38 -6.89
N ARG A 115 8.25 5.67 -5.85
CA ARG A 115 8.62 5.91 -4.44
C ARG A 115 9.80 5.05 -3.95
N ALA A 116 10.05 3.90 -4.56
CA ALA A 116 11.13 2.99 -4.16
C ALA A 116 12.51 3.62 -4.35
N ARG A 117 13.20 3.94 -3.25
CA ARG A 117 14.56 4.50 -3.29
C ARG A 117 15.60 3.43 -2.98
N SER A 118 15.32 2.57 -2.00
CA SER A 118 16.20 1.46 -1.62
C SER A 118 16.36 0.44 -2.74
N HIS A 119 17.53 -0.21 -2.78
CA HIS A 119 17.79 -1.26 -3.75
C HIS A 119 16.84 -2.46 -3.57
N GLU A 120 16.52 -2.80 -2.32
CA GLU A 120 15.56 -3.87 -2.01
C GLU A 120 14.15 -3.51 -2.49
N GLY A 121 13.65 -2.34 -2.12
CA GLY A 121 12.32 -1.87 -2.51
C GLY A 121 12.16 -1.80 -4.03
N LYS A 122 13.20 -1.36 -4.76
CA LYS A 122 13.21 -1.37 -6.23
C LYS A 122 13.05 -2.78 -6.80
N LEU A 123 13.79 -3.76 -6.27
CA LEU A 123 13.69 -5.15 -6.72
C LEU A 123 12.32 -5.77 -6.41
N GLN A 124 11.75 -5.47 -5.25
CA GLN A 124 10.42 -5.97 -4.85
C GLN A 124 9.31 -5.42 -5.76
N VAL A 125 9.31 -4.11 -5.98
CA VAL A 125 8.33 -3.46 -6.85
C VAL A 125 8.50 -3.92 -8.30
N GLU A 126 9.74 -4.04 -8.77
CA GLU A 126 10.02 -4.57 -10.10
C GLU A 126 9.51 -6.01 -10.25
N LEU A 127 9.77 -6.87 -9.26
CA LEU A 127 9.27 -8.24 -9.27
C LEU A 127 7.74 -8.30 -9.35
N ALA A 128 7.05 -7.53 -8.51
CA ALA A 128 5.59 -7.48 -8.50
C ALA A 128 5.02 -6.96 -9.84
N ARG A 129 5.64 -5.92 -10.41
CA ARG A 129 5.27 -5.38 -11.72
C ARG A 129 5.49 -6.39 -12.83
N LEU A 130 6.62 -7.09 -12.86
CA LEU A 130 6.90 -8.13 -13.85
C LEU A 130 5.90 -9.28 -13.74
N GLN A 131 5.57 -9.71 -12.52
CA GLN A 131 4.56 -10.76 -12.29
C GLN A 131 3.17 -10.31 -12.78
N TYR A 132 2.75 -9.08 -12.48
CA TYR A 132 1.50 -8.52 -12.98
C TYR A 132 1.47 -8.51 -14.51
N LEU A 133 2.51 -7.96 -15.14
CA LEU A 133 2.62 -7.87 -16.60
C LEU A 133 2.70 -9.25 -17.26
N SER A 134 3.33 -10.25 -16.61
CA SER A 134 3.48 -11.61 -17.13
C SER A 134 2.16 -12.25 -17.56
N THR A 135 1.08 -11.92 -16.85
CA THR A 135 -0.27 -12.45 -17.10
C THR A 135 -1.04 -11.68 -18.19
N ARG A 136 -0.53 -10.52 -18.62
CA ARG A 136 -1.23 -9.53 -19.47
C ARG A 136 -0.50 -9.18 -20.77
N LEU A 137 0.65 -9.81 -21.04
CA LEU A 137 1.53 -9.55 -22.19
C LEU A 137 0.92 -9.81 -23.57
N VAL A 138 -0.12 -10.64 -23.66
CA VAL A 138 -0.57 -11.24 -24.92
C VAL A 138 -0.90 -10.20 -26.01
N ARG A 139 -1.24 -8.94 -25.69
CA ARG A 139 -1.54 -7.90 -26.72
C ARG A 139 -1.25 -6.42 -26.46
N ARG A 140 -0.66 -5.99 -25.33
CA ARG A 140 -0.20 -4.58 -25.20
C ARG A 140 0.77 -4.17 -26.34
N TRP A 141 1.38 -5.15 -27.02
CA TRP A 141 2.25 -4.97 -28.18
C TRP A 141 1.63 -5.22 -29.56
N SER A 142 0.36 -5.65 -29.65
CA SER A 142 -0.33 -5.80 -30.95
C SER A 142 -0.55 -4.46 -31.70
N HIS A 143 -0.36 -3.32 -31.02
CA HIS A 143 -0.37 -2.00 -31.64
C HIS A 143 0.96 -1.64 -32.33
N LEU A 144 2.10 -2.19 -31.90
CA LEU A 144 3.40 -1.97 -32.55
C LEU A 144 3.53 -2.77 -33.86
N GLU A 145 2.90 -3.96 -33.93
CA GLU A 145 2.83 -4.75 -35.18
C GLU A 145 2.09 -4.04 -36.32
N ARG A 146 1.21 -3.07 -36.03
CA ARG A 146 0.47 -2.36 -37.09
C ARG A 146 1.16 -1.12 -37.63
N GLN A 147 2.08 -0.50 -36.87
CA GLN A 147 2.87 0.64 -37.35
C GLN A 147 4.12 0.20 -38.10
N SER A 148 4.68 -0.97 -37.79
CA SER A 148 5.76 -1.58 -38.54
C SER A 148 5.18 -2.49 -39.63
N GLY A 149 4.85 -1.90 -40.77
CA GLY A 149 4.34 -2.60 -41.96
C GLY A 149 5.08 -3.92 -42.21
N GLY A 150 4.30 -4.98 -42.44
CA GLY A 150 4.77 -6.35 -42.44
C GLY A 150 6.04 -6.57 -43.27
N ILE A 151 7.08 -7.08 -42.61
CA ILE A 151 8.08 -8.03 -43.11
C ILE A 151 8.81 -8.54 -41.84
N GLY A 152 8.52 -9.78 -41.46
CA GLY A 152 9.56 -10.72 -41.04
C GLY A 152 10.38 -10.48 -39.77
N MET A 153 9.83 -9.99 -38.65
CA MET A 153 10.50 -10.20 -37.35
C MET A 153 10.08 -11.53 -36.71
N ARG A 154 10.36 -12.64 -37.41
CA ARG A 154 10.40 -13.97 -36.79
C ARG A 154 11.71 -14.04 -36.01
N GLY A 155 11.65 -13.93 -34.68
CA GLY A 155 12.80 -14.24 -33.84
C GLY A 155 13.09 -15.75 -33.94
N GLY A 156 14.05 -16.14 -34.77
CA GLY A 156 14.49 -17.54 -34.91
C GLY A 156 13.43 -18.50 -35.51
N PRO A 157 13.82 -19.78 -35.73
CA PRO A 157 12.99 -20.74 -36.46
C PRO A 157 11.85 -21.25 -35.56
N GLY A 158 10.67 -20.62 -35.66
CA GLY A 158 9.39 -21.17 -35.19
C GLY A 158 8.79 -20.57 -33.91
N GLU A 159 9.52 -19.72 -33.18
CA GLU A 159 9.01 -19.10 -31.95
C GLU A 159 8.20 -17.83 -32.28
N THR A 160 7.00 -17.70 -31.71
CA THR A 160 6.21 -16.47 -31.87
C THR A 160 6.79 -15.35 -31.02
N GLN A 161 6.66 -14.09 -31.46
CA GLN A 161 7.17 -12.95 -30.69
C GLN A 161 6.59 -12.91 -29.26
N ILE A 162 5.32 -13.30 -29.09
CA ILE A 162 4.65 -13.40 -27.79
C ILE A 162 5.32 -14.44 -26.87
N GLU A 163 5.79 -15.57 -27.42
CA GLU A 163 6.50 -16.59 -26.65
C GLU A 163 7.88 -16.09 -26.22
N LEU A 164 8.61 -15.42 -27.11
CA LEU A 164 9.88 -14.77 -26.80
C LEU A 164 9.72 -13.74 -25.68
N ASP A 165 8.72 -12.88 -25.76
CA ASP A 165 8.48 -11.84 -24.75
C ASP A 165 8.07 -12.44 -23.39
N ARG A 166 7.22 -13.47 -23.42
CA ARG A 166 6.85 -14.23 -22.22
C ARG A 166 8.08 -14.89 -21.59
N ARG A 167 8.99 -15.43 -22.40
CA ARG A 167 10.25 -16.02 -21.96
C ARG A 167 11.17 -14.95 -21.37
N MET A 168 11.33 -13.81 -22.03
CA MET A 168 12.14 -12.69 -21.53
C MET A 168 11.67 -12.19 -20.16
N ILE A 169 10.35 -12.05 -19.97
CA ILE A 169 9.78 -11.65 -18.69
C ILE A 169 9.89 -12.76 -17.65
N GLY A 170 9.72 -14.02 -18.04
CA GLY A 170 10.02 -15.17 -17.16
C GLY A 170 11.47 -15.16 -16.65
N ASP A 171 12.43 -14.91 -17.54
CA ASP A 171 13.84 -14.81 -17.20
C ASP A 171 14.16 -13.57 -16.36
N ALA A 172 13.49 -12.44 -16.60
CA ALA A 172 13.58 -11.27 -15.75
C ALA A 172 13.06 -11.55 -14.34
N ILE A 173 11.88 -12.17 -14.21
CA ILE A 173 11.31 -12.59 -12.91
C ILE A 173 12.29 -13.51 -12.17
N LYS A 174 12.86 -14.51 -12.86
CA LYS A 174 13.83 -15.44 -12.25
C LYS A 174 15.07 -14.70 -11.75
N ARG A 175 15.63 -13.79 -12.55
CA ARG A 175 16.80 -12.98 -12.18
C ARG A 175 16.50 -12.06 -10.99
N THR A 176 15.36 -11.36 -11.00
CA THR A 176 14.96 -10.46 -9.92
C THR A 176 14.71 -11.22 -8.62
N LYS A 177 14.06 -12.38 -8.67
CA LYS A 177 13.90 -13.27 -7.50
C LYS A 177 15.24 -13.70 -6.91
N GLN A 178 16.19 -14.13 -7.74
CA GLN A 178 17.52 -14.52 -7.28
C GLN A 178 18.28 -13.36 -6.60
N ARG A 179 18.17 -12.14 -7.15
CA ARG A 179 18.74 -10.94 -6.52
C ARG A 179 18.08 -10.64 -5.17
N LEU A 180 16.75 -10.73 -5.10
CA LEU A 180 16.00 -10.52 -3.87
C LEU A 180 16.39 -11.51 -2.76
N VAL A 181 16.61 -12.78 -3.09
CA VAL A 181 17.08 -13.79 -2.12
C VAL A 181 18.44 -13.40 -1.52
N LYS A 182 19.37 -12.88 -2.33
CA LYS A 182 20.68 -12.41 -1.84
C LYS A 182 20.52 -11.24 -0.87
N VAL A 183 19.66 -10.28 -1.20
CA VAL A 183 19.37 -9.11 -0.34
C VAL A 183 18.71 -9.56 0.97
N LYS A 184 17.71 -10.45 0.92
CA LYS A 184 17.06 -11.02 2.11
C LYS A 184 18.08 -11.67 3.06
N ARG A 185 19.05 -12.43 2.55
CA ARG A 185 20.13 -13.04 3.38
C ARG A 185 20.98 -11.99 4.08
N GLN A 186 21.37 -10.91 3.38
CA GLN A 186 22.14 -9.82 3.97
C GLN A 186 21.36 -9.11 5.10
N HIS A 187 20.06 -8.89 4.90
CA HIS A 187 19.18 -8.30 5.91
C HIS A 187 19.01 -9.21 7.14
N GLN A 188 18.89 -10.53 6.96
CA GLN A 188 18.84 -11.49 8.08
C GLN A 188 20.09 -11.41 8.97
N THR A 189 21.28 -11.24 8.39
CA THR A 189 22.52 -11.08 9.18
C THR A 189 22.51 -9.78 9.99
N GLN A 190 22.08 -8.66 9.39
CA GLN A 190 21.94 -7.39 10.11
C GLN A 190 20.86 -7.47 11.21
N ARG A 191 19.77 -8.19 10.95
CA ARG A 191 18.69 -8.44 11.91
C ARG A 191 19.20 -9.19 13.14
N GLN A 192 19.96 -10.27 12.95
CA GLN A 192 20.55 -11.04 14.05
C GLN A 192 21.45 -10.16 14.94
N GLN A 193 22.19 -9.21 14.35
CA GLN A 193 22.98 -8.25 15.12
C GLN A 193 22.10 -7.27 15.92
N ARG A 194 20.93 -6.86 15.41
CA ARG A 194 20.00 -5.95 16.11
C ARG A 194 19.23 -6.66 17.23
N LEU A 195 18.76 -7.89 16.99
CA LEU A 195 18.08 -8.72 18.00
C LEU A 195 18.95 -8.93 19.24
N ARG A 196 20.25 -9.13 19.06
CA ARG A 196 21.23 -9.29 20.14
C ARG A 196 21.42 -8.04 21.02
N ARG A 197 21.00 -6.86 20.57
CA ARG A 197 21.17 -5.59 21.31
C ARG A 197 20.05 -5.30 22.31
N GLY A 198 18.99 -6.12 22.38
CA GLY A 198 17.93 -5.98 23.39
C GLY A 198 17.15 -4.66 23.33
N VAL A 199 17.14 -3.98 22.18
CA VAL A 199 16.43 -2.71 21.99
C VAL A 199 14.94 -2.99 21.80
N PHE A 200 14.10 -2.26 22.52
CA PHE A 200 12.64 -2.33 22.38
C PHE A 200 12.21 -1.69 21.06
N ARG A 201 11.47 -2.43 20.22
CA ARG A 201 11.12 -2.04 18.85
C ARG A 201 9.66 -1.66 18.75
N VAL A 202 9.41 -0.51 18.14
CA VAL A 202 8.09 0.05 17.93
C VAL A 202 7.90 0.30 16.44
N ALA A 203 6.82 -0.22 15.86
CA ALA A 203 6.49 0.02 14.46
C ALA A 203 5.20 0.85 14.34
N LEU A 204 5.23 1.89 13.50
CA LEU A 204 4.04 2.65 13.13
C LEU A 204 3.30 1.89 12.03
N VAL A 205 2.04 1.52 12.27
CA VAL A 205 1.16 0.85 11.30
C VAL A 205 -0.11 1.65 11.13
N GLY A 206 -0.82 1.45 10.03
CA GLY A 206 -2.08 2.16 9.78
C GLY A 206 -2.30 2.50 8.32
N TYR A 207 -3.49 3.02 8.04
CA TYR A 207 -3.92 3.34 6.68
C TYR A 207 -3.04 4.43 6.04
N THR A 208 -2.98 4.44 4.71
CA THR A 208 -2.35 5.53 3.96
C THR A 208 -3.00 6.87 4.32
N ASN A 209 -2.20 7.94 4.35
CA ASN A 209 -2.64 9.27 4.79
C ASN A 209 -3.12 9.38 6.27
N ALA A 210 -3.00 8.36 7.12
CA ALA A 210 -3.29 8.48 8.56
C ALA A 210 -2.31 9.41 9.33
N GLY A 211 -1.23 9.87 8.67
CA GLY A 211 -0.20 10.72 9.25
C GLY A 211 0.87 9.96 10.04
N LYS A 212 1.15 8.70 9.68
CA LYS A 212 2.24 7.89 10.25
C LYS A 212 3.60 8.61 10.18
N SER A 213 3.98 9.08 9.01
CA SER A 213 5.27 9.77 8.80
C SER A 213 5.32 11.12 9.50
N THR A 214 4.20 11.84 9.57
CA THR A 214 4.07 13.06 10.38
C THR A 214 4.32 12.77 11.85
N LEU A 215 3.69 11.72 12.39
CA LEU A 215 3.87 11.28 13.77
C LEU A 215 5.29 10.79 14.04
N PHE A 216 5.89 10.05 13.10
CA PHE A 216 7.29 9.62 13.16
C PHE A 216 8.22 10.82 13.36
N ASN A 217 8.04 11.87 12.57
CA ASN A 217 8.84 13.08 12.65
C ASN A 217 8.62 13.84 13.96
N ALA A 218 7.38 13.96 14.40
CA ALA A 218 7.05 14.58 15.68
C ALA A 218 7.69 13.84 16.87
N LEU A 219 7.76 12.50 16.80
CA LEU A 219 8.38 11.68 17.83
C LEU A 219 9.92 11.74 17.79
N VAL A 220 10.53 11.69 16.62
CA VAL A 220 12.01 11.63 16.52
C VAL A 220 12.65 13.02 16.45
N LYS A 221 11.85 14.10 16.37
CA LYS A 221 12.31 15.46 16.01
C LYS A 221 13.13 15.46 14.71
N ALA A 222 12.79 14.55 13.80
CA ALA A 222 13.50 14.37 12.53
C ALA A 222 12.80 15.17 11.44
N GLY A 223 13.55 15.97 10.68
CA GLY A 223 13.04 16.71 9.52
C GLY A 223 12.87 15.83 8.28
N THR A 224 12.25 14.64 8.39
CA THR A 224 11.99 13.83 7.18
C THR A 224 10.80 14.41 6.42
N TYR A 225 10.89 14.44 5.09
CA TYR A 225 9.86 15.02 4.23
C TYR A 225 8.53 14.26 4.39
N THR A 226 7.47 14.96 4.78
CA THR A 226 6.10 14.43 4.80
C THR A 226 5.28 15.17 3.76
N ALA A 227 4.56 14.44 2.91
CA ALA A 227 3.62 15.00 1.94
C ALA A 227 2.26 14.31 2.10
N ASP A 228 1.17 15.05 1.87
CA ASP A 228 -0.21 14.55 1.84
C ASP A 228 -0.47 13.76 0.55
N GLN A 229 0.31 12.69 0.36
CA GLN A 229 0.27 11.80 -0.80
C GLN A 229 0.18 10.35 -0.29
N LEU A 230 -0.58 9.52 -1.01
CA LEU A 230 -0.67 8.10 -0.67
C LEU A 230 0.72 7.46 -0.86
N PHE A 231 1.07 6.50 -0.01
CA PHE A 231 2.37 5.82 -0.06
C PHE A 231 3.59 6.77 0.01
N ALA A 232 3.48 7.87 0.76
CA ALA A 232 4.60 8.78 1.02
C ALA A 232 5.86 8.06 1.55
N THR A 233 5.68 7.00 2.34
CA THR A 233 6.74 6.10 2.81
C THR A 233 6.56 4.71 2.23
N LEU A 234 7.57 4.24 1.50
CA LEU A 234 7.69 2.86 1.02
C LEU A 234 8.89 2.14 1.66
N ASP A 235 10.03 2.82 1.75
CA ASP A 235 11.21 2.28 2.41
C ASP A 235 11.10 2.49 3.93
N THR A 236 11.26 1.42 4.71
CA THR A 236 11.19 1.49 6.17
C THR A 236 12.30 2.40 6.72
N THR A 237 11.92 3.32 7.60
CA THR A 237 12.87 4.22 8.26
C THR A 237 12.89 3.95 9.75
N THR A 238 14.00 3.42 10.25
CA THR A 238 14.21 3.19 11.68
C THR A 238 15.09 4.27 12.28
N ARG A 239 14.66 4.86 13.40
CA ARG A 239 15.44 5.82 14.19
C ARG A 239 15.39 5.47 15.67
N GLN A 240 16.39 5.91 16.40
CA GLN A 240 16.37 5.83 17.86
C GLN A 240 15.54 6.97 18.42
N LEU A 241 14.62 6.62 19.32
CA LEU A 241 13.80 7.54 20.09
C LEU A 241 14.22 7.40 21.56
N TYR A 242 14.69 8.49 22.15
CA TYR A 242 14.97 8.52 23.59
C TYR A 242 13.68 8.82 24.35
N LEU A 243 13.34 7.96 25.31
CA LEU A 243 12.20 8.12 26.21
C LEU A 243 12.74 8.58 27.58
N GLU A 244 12.70 9.88 27.83
CA GLU A 244 13.22 10.50 29.06
C GLU A 244 12.60 9.88 30.32
N SER A 245 11.28 9.67 30.34
CA SER A 245 10.56 9.09 31.49
C SER A 245 10.94 7.64 31.82
N ALA A 246 11.62 6.94 30.91
CA ALA A 246 12.10 5.57 31.12
C ALA A 246 13.64 5.46 31.05
N GLU A 247 14.34 6.59 30.87
CA GLU A 247 15.79 6.67 30.62
C GLU A 247 16.32 5.66 29.58
N ARG A 248 15.49 5.28 28.61
CA ARG A 248 15.77 4.20 27.65
C ARG A 248 15.58 4.66 26.21
N SER A 249 16.43 4.14 25.33
CA SER A 249 16.26 4.30 23.88
C SER A 249 15.43 3.15 23.31
N VAL A 250 14.44 3.49 22.49
CA VAL A 250 13.65 2.54 21.69
C VAL A 250 13.92 2.75 20.21
N ALA A 251 13.76 1.71 19.41
CA ALA A 251 13.82 1.82 17.96
C ALA A 251 12.41 2.06 17.42
N LEU A 252 12.19 3.20 16.78
CA LEU A 252 10.94 3.53 16.11
C LEU A 252 11.10 3.34 14.60
N SER A 253 10.19 2.60 13.98
CA SER A 253 10.18 2.32 12.54
C SER A 253 8.90 2.85 11.89
N ASP A 254 9.04 3.69 10.84
CA ASP A 254 7.92 4.04 9.95
C ASP A 254 7.75 2.94 8.90
N THR A 255 6.52 2.44 8.73
CA THR A 255 6.19 1.36 7.79
C THR A 255 5.30 1.84 6.65
N VAL A 256 5.16 1.00 5.62
CA VAL A 256 4.30 1.29 4.48
C VAL A 256 2.85 1.44 4.93
N GLY A 257 2.14 2.44 4.41
CA GLY A 257 0.71 2.57 4.68
C GLY A 257 -0.14 1.51 3.99
N PHE A 258 -1.15 1.01 4.71
CA PHE A 258 -2.13 0.10 4.13
C PHE A 258 -3.18 0.82 3.30
N ILE A 259 -3.79 0.09 2.37
CA ILE A 259 -4.89 0.57 1.54
C ILE A 259 -5.92 -0.56 1.40
N ARG A 260 -7.17 -0.20 1.09
CA ARG A 260 -8.27 -1.14 0.87
C ARG A 260 -7.95 -2.06 -0.30
N ASP A 261 -8.30 -3.33 -0.11
CA ASP A 261 -8.23 -4.39 -1.12
C ASP A 261 -6.82 -4.54 -1.71
N LEU A 262 -5.81 -4.51 -0.83
CA LEU A 262 -4.44 -4.85 -1.19
C LEU A 262 -4.41 -6.26 -1.80
N PRO A 263 -4.00 -6.42 -3.08
CA PRO A 263 -3.89 -7.74 -3.67
C PRO A 263 -2.84 -8.58 -2.94
N HIS A 264 -3.07 -9.88 -2.75
CA HIS A 264 -2.10 -10.77 -2.09
C HIS A 264 -0.74 -10.80 -2.79
N THR A 265 -0.70 -10.62 -4.11
CA THR A 265 0.57 -10.51 -4.88
C THR A 265 1.39 -9.31 -4.46
N LEU A 266 0.71 -8.23 -4.07
CA LEU A 266 1.29 -7.01 -3.55
C LEU A 266 1.78 -7.23 -2.11
N VAL A 267 0.97 -7.84 -1.23
CA VAL A 267 1.38 -8.20 0.14
C VAL A 267 2.67 -9.04 0.14
N GLN A 268 2.77 -10.04 -0.75
CA GLN A 268 3.99 -10.86 -0.90
C GLN A 268 5.21 -10.04 -1.36
N ALA A 269 5.01 -9.04 -2.21
CA ALA A 269 6.08 -8.17 -2.66
C ALA A 269 6.60 -7.26 -1.53
N PHE A 270 5.70 -6.88 -0.61
CA PHE A 270 6.01 -6.01 0.53
C PHE A 270 6.27 -6.79 1.83
N GLU A 271 6.31 -8.11 1.79
CA GLU A 271 6.55 -8.98 2.94
C GLU A 271 7.78 -8.54 3.74
N ALA A 272 8.91 -8.25 3.07
CA ALA A 272 10.12 -7.84 3.79
C ALA A 272 10.00 -6.42 4.39
N THR A 273 9.24 -5.52 3.76
CA THR A 273 8.96 -4.18 4.32
C THR A 273 7.95 -4.22 5.46
N LEU A 274 7.04 -5.20 5.45
CA LEU A 274 6.05 -5.45 6.51
C LEU A 274 6.65 -6.29 7.65
N GLN A 275 7.76 -6.98 7.42
CA GLN A 275 8.47 -7.77 8.43
C GLN A 275 8.87 -6.93 9.65
N GLU A 276 9.14 -5.63 9.47
CA GLU A 276 9.47 -4.74 10.59
C GLU A 276 8.28 -4.57 11.56
N ALA A 277 7.04 -4.67 11.06
CA ALA A 277 5.85 -4.72 11.91
C ALA A 277 5.74 -6.07 12.64
N VAL A 278 6.00 -7.18 11.96
CA VAL A 278 5.99 -8.54 12.55
C VAL A 278 7.04 -8.70 13.64
N ASP A 279 8.20 -8.07 13.45
CA ASP A 279 9.31 -8.12 14.39
C ASP A 279 9.15 -7.11 15.54
N ALA A 280 8.14 -6.24 15.55
CA ALA A 280 7.99 -5.22 16.58
C ALA A 280 7.61 -5.82 17.94
N ASP A 281 8.07 -5.18 19.02
CA ASP A 281 7.61 -5.49 20.37
C ASP A 281 6.28 -4.77 20.69
N LEU A 282 5.99 -3.69 19.94
CA LEU A 282 4.76 -2.90 20.05
C LEU A 282 4.39 -2.28 18.70
N LEU A 283 3.10 -2.32 18.36
CA LEU A 283 2.55 -1.59 17.22
C LEU A 283 1.88 -0.29 17.69
N LEU A 284 2.21 0.81 17.03
CA LEU A 284 1.43 2.05 17.11
C LEU A 284 0.52 2.10 15.89
N HIS A 285 -0.75 1.80 16.11
CA HIS A 285 -1.76 1.77 15.06
C HIS A 285 -2.35 3.18 14.89
N VAL A 286 -1.82 3.91 13.92
CA VAL A 286 -2.21 5.29 13.59
C VAL A 286 -3.48 5.28 12.75
N VAL A 287 -4.50 5.98 13.23
CA VAL A 287 -5.83 6.11 12.65
C VAL A 287 -6.11 7.59 12.39
N ASP A 288 -6.68 7.93 11.23
CA ASP A 288 -7.16 9.29 10.96
C ASP A 288 -8.48 9.53 11.71
N ALA A 289 -8.47 10.39 12.72
CA ALA A 289 -9.64 10.66 13.55
C ALA A 289 -10.74 11.43 12.81
N ALA A 290 -10.40 12.14 11.73
CA ALA A 290 -11.37 12.90 10.94
C ALA A 290 -12.03 12.07 9.84
N SER A 291 -11.46 10.92 9.49
CA SER A 291 -12.03 9.99 8.51
C SER A 291 -13.34 9.42 9.02
N THR A 292 -14.43 9.55 8.26
CA THR A 292 -15.71 8.89 8.56
C THR A 292 -15.64 7.36 8.43
N GLN A 293 -14.62 6.86 7.72
CA GLN A 293 -14.39 5.44 7.44
C GLN A 293 -13.33 4.82 8.37
N TRP A 294 -12.94 5.52 9.44
CA TRP A 294 -11.85 5.08 10.32
C TRP A 294 -12.05 3.64 10.85
N SER A 295 -13.29 3.24 11.16
CA SER A 295 -13.58 1.90 11.68
C SER A 295 -13.31 0.80 10.66
N GLN A 296 -13.67 1.03 9.41
CA GLN A 296 -13.42 0.11 8.29
C GLN A 296 -11.93 0.04 7.95
N GLN A 297 -11.25 1.20 7.96
CA GLN A 297 -9.80 1.28 7.75
C GLN A 297 -9.04 0.52 8.83
N THR A 298 -9.45 0.64 10.10
CA THR A 298 -8.88 -0.12 11.22
C THR A 298 -9.06 -1.63 11.02
N GLN A 299 -10.27 -2.08 10.63
CA GLN A 299 -10.52 -3.50 10.36
C GLN A 299 -9.66 -4.03 9.21
N GLU A 300 -9.49 -3.24 8.15
CA GLU A 300 -8.64 -3.60 7.02
C GLU A 300 -7.18 -3.74 7.42
N VAL A 301 -6.66 -2.81 8.23
CA VAL A 301 -5.30 -2.91 8.78
C VAL A 301 -5.17 -4.17 9.63
N MET A 302 -6.14 -4.45 10.50
CA MET A 302 -6.11 -5.66 11.35
C MET A 302 -6.13 -6.95 10.52
N ARG A 303 -6.95 -7.01 9.46
CA ARG A 303 -6.96 -8.13 8.52
C ARG A 303 -5.58 -8.39 7.93
N VAL A 304 -4.92 -7.34 7.42
CA VAL A 304 -3.59 -7.47 6.83
C VAL A 304 -2.53 -7.80 7.88
N LEU A 305 -2.62 -7.26 9.10
CA LEU A 305 -1.77 -7.65 10.22
C LEU A 305 -1.93 -9.14 10.56
N GLY A 306 -3.14 -9.68 10.47
CA GLY A 306 -3.41 -11.12 10.59
C GLY A 306 -2.74 -11.94 9.48
N GLU A 307 -2.85 -11.52 8.22
CA GLU A 307 -2.24 -12.23 7.08
C GLU A 307 -0.71 -12.30 7.17
N ILE A 308 -0.05 -11.28 7.74
CA ILE A 308 1.41 -11.26 7.90
C ILE A 308 1.89 -11.86 9.24
N GLY A 309 0.98 -12.33 10.10
CA GLY A 309 1.33 -12.92 11.40
C GLY A 309 1.69 -11.91 12.51
N ALA A 310 1.21 -10.67 12.42
CA ALA A 310 1.43 -9.60 13.39
C ALA A 310 0.23 -9.34 14.32
N ALA A 311 -0.82 -10.16 14.27
CA ALA A 311 -2.06 -9.96 15.05
C ALA A 311 -1.86 -10.02 16.58
N ASP A 312 -0.90 -10.82 17.05
CA ASP A 312 -0.66 -11.01 18.49
C ASP A 312 0.23 -9.94 19.13
N ILE A 313 0.81 -9.05 18.32
CA ILE A 313 1.69 -8.00 18.81
C ILE A 313 0.84 -6.96 19.56
N PRO A 314 1.22 -6.56 20.79
CA PRO A 314 0.51 -5.54 21.53
C PRO A 314 0.39 -4.23 20.73
N GLN A 315 -0.77 -3.57 20.83
CA GLN A 315 -1.04 -2.35 20.07
C GLN A 315 -1.44 -1.18 20.97
N ILE A 316 -1.08 0.03 20.54
CA ILE A 316 -1.68 1.28 20.99
C ILE A 316 -2.38 1.91 19.80
N LEU A 317 -3.68 2.19 19.92
CA LEU A 317 -4.41 2.95 18.91
C LEU A 317 -4.08 4.44 19.05
N VAL A 318 -3.69 5.07 17.95
CA VAL A 318 -3.32 6.49 17.91
C VAL A 318 -4.25 7.21 16.95
N PHE A 319 -5.25 7.89 17.48
CA PHE A 319 -6.18 8.72 16.72
C PHE A 319 -5.50 10.07 16.44
N ASN A 320 -4.95 10.20 15.24
CA ASN A 320 -4.22 11.37 14.77
C ASN A 320 -5.14 12.38 14.07
N LYS A 321 -4.61 13.58 13.79
CA LYS A 321 -5.30 14.71 13.13
C LYS A 321 -6.41 15.35 13.97
N LEU A 322 -6.26 15.35 15.29
CA LEU A 322 -7.19 15.98 16.22
C LEU A 322 -7.48 17.47 15.88
N ASP A 323 -6.51 18.16 15.30
CA ASP A 323 -6.60 19.54 14.83
C ASP A 323 -7.69 19.76 13.77
N THR A 324 -7.97 18.73 12.96
CA THR A 324 -8.99 18.78 11.90
C THR A 324 -10.40 18.48 12.41
N LEU A 325 -10.54 18.02 13.66
CA LEU A 325 -11.85 17.73 14.24
C LEU A 325 -12.54 19.00 14.75
N PRO A 326 -13.83 19.21 14.41
CA PRO A 326 -14.66 20.23 15.04
C PRO A 326 -14.70 20.04 16.56
N GLU A 327 -14.75 21.12 17.31
CA GLU A 327 -14.72 21.10 18.78
C GLU A 327 -15.79 20.16 19.40
N ALA A 328 -16.99 20.13 18.82
CA ALA A 328 -18.08 19.25 19.24
C ALA A 328 -17.79 17.74 19.07
N ARG A 329 -16.83 17.37 18.21
CA ARG A 329 -16.40 15.98 17.97
C ARG A 329 -15.08 15.63 18.66
N ARG A 330 -14.46 16.58 19.34
CA ARG A 330 -13.21 16.32 20.08
C ARG A 330 -13.51 15.46 21.32
N PRO A 331 -12.62 14.50 21.65
CA PRO A 331 -12.79 13.66 22.81
C PRO A 331 -12.62 14.49 24.08
N ARG A 332 -13.36 14.14 25.14
CA ARG A 332 -13.23 14.80 26.46
C ARG A 332 -11.91 14.46 27.15
N LEU A 333 -11.37 13.27 26.88
CA LEU A 333 -10.10 12.78 27.38
C LEU A 333 -9.21 12.42 26.18
N LEU A 334 -7.96 12.87 26.21
CA LEU A 334 -6.99 12.58 25.14
C LEU A 334 -6.40 11.16 25.24
N GLN A 335 -6.73 10.41 26.27
CA GLN A 335 -6.31 9.02 26.46
C GLN A 335 -7.42 8.22 27.13
N ASP A 336 -7.71 7.05 26.57
CA ASP A 336 -8.67 6.09 27.13
C ASP A 336 -8.31 4.65 26.69
N GLN A 337 -9.28 3.73 26.82
CA GLN A 337 -9.17 2.35 26.36
C GLN A 337 -10.38 2.01 25.49
N VAL A 338 -10.16 1.16 24.49
CA VAL A 338 -11.21 0.71 23.57
C VAL A 338 -11.05 -0.78 23.31
N GLU A 339 -12.16 -1.46 23.04
CA GLU A 339 -12.15 -2.84 22.59
C GLU A 339 -11.79 -2.90 21.10
N LEU A 340 -10.73 -3.64 20.78
CA LEU A 340 -10.29 -3.97 19.43
C LEU A 340 -10.13 -5.48 19.35
N GLU A 341 -10.92 -6.14 18.49
CA GLU A 341 -10.90 -7.61 18.32
C GLU A 341 -10.97 -8.40 19.64
N ARG A 342 -11.87 -8.00 20.54
CA ARG A 342 -12.06 -8.62 21.88
C ARG A 342 -10.88 -8.42 22.84
N ARG A 343 -9.94 -7.52 22.52
CA ARG A 343 -8.85 -7.10 23.40
C ARG A 343 -9.02 -5.64 23.77
N VAL A 344 -8.80 -5.32 25.05
CA VAL A 344 -8.79 -3.92 25.48
C VAL A 344 -7.43 -3.32 25.17
N VAL A 345 -7.41 -2.32 24.29
CA VAL A 345 -6.19 -1.63 23.88
C VAL A 345 -6.22 -0.17 24.32
N PRO A 346 -5.08 0.40 24.74
CA PRO A 346 -4.99 1.82 25.02
C PRO A 346 -5.17 2.62 23.72
N ARG A 347 -5.90 3.73 23.82
CA ARG A 347 -6.11 4.67 22.73
C ARG A 347 -5.66 6.06 23.16
N VAL A 348 -4.90 6.72 22.29
CA VAL A 348 -4.39 8.09 22.48
C VAL A 348 -4.88 8.95 21.32
N PHE A 349 -5.43 10.11 21.62
CA PHE A 349 -5.82 11.13 20.66
C PHE A 349 -4.75 12.21 20.60
N LEU A 350 -4.29 12.53 19.40
CA LEU A 350 -3.24 13.52 19.19
C LEU A 350 -3.37 14.23 17.84
N SER A 351 -2.62 15.33 17.71
CA SER A 351 -2.27 15.91 16.42
C SER A 351 -0.76 15.87 16.27
N ALA A 352 -0.29 15.12 15.28
CA ALA A 352 1.14 15.06 14.96
C ALA A 352 1.69 16.40 14.43
N ILE A 353 0.83 17.26 13.88
CA ILE A 353 1.23 18.57 13.34
C ILE A 353 1.35 19.60 14.46
N THR A 354 0.36 19.69 15.34
CA THR A 354 0.38 20.68 16.43
C THR A 354 1.20 20.22 17.63
N GLY A 355 1.40 18.90 17.77
CA GLY A 355 2.06 18.28 18.92
C GLY A 355 1.11 18.02 20.11
N GLU A 356 -0.17 18.41 20.01
CA GLU A 356 -1.18 18.11 21.03
C GLU A 356 -1.31 16.58 21.23
N GLY A 357 -1.30 16.10 22.48
CA GLY A 357 -1.40 14.67 22.80
C GLY A 357 -0.13 13.82 22.58
N VAL A 358 0.89 14.34 21.89
CA VAL A 358 2.17 13.63 21.69
C VAL A 358 2.91 13.30 23.01
N PRO A 359 2.94 14.18 24.03
CA PRO A 359 3.53 13.84 25.33
C PRO A 359 2.86 12.64 26.01
N LEU A 360 1.54 12.49 25.89
CA LEU A 360 0.80 11.34 26.43
C LEU A 360 1.21 10.04 25.74
N LEU A 361 1.36 10.08 24.42
CA LEU A 361 1.87 8.92 23.67
C LEU A 361 3.28 8.53 24.11
N ARG A 362 4.18 9.50 24.34
CA ARG A 362 5.53 9.24 24.86
C ARG A 362 5.50 8.57 26.23
N ALA A 363 4.62 9.02 27.13
CA ALA A 363 4.45 8.42 28.45
C ALA A 363 3.92 6.98 28.35
N ALA A 364 2.93 6.73 27.48
CA ALA A 364 2.40 5.39 27.22
C ALA A 364 3.46 4.44 26.64
N LEU A 365 4.29 4.93 25.72
CA LEU A 365 5.44 4.20 25.18
C LEU A 365 6.46 3.86 26.27
N ALA A 366 6.79 4.83 27.13
CA ALA A 366 7.74 4.64 28.23
C ALA A 366 7.27 3.54 29.19
N ALA A 367 5.99 3.55 29.58
CA ALA A 367 5.40 2.52 30.45
C ALA A 367 5.43 1.10 29.82
N ARG A 368 5.23 1.00 28.50
CA ARG A 368 5.32 -0.29 27.78
C ARG A 368 6.76 -0.76 27.62
N ALA A 369 7.70 0.15 27.38
CA ALA A 369 9.11 -0.19 27.19
C ALA A 369 9.82 -0.64 28.49
N THR A 370 9.26 -0.32 29.66
CA THR A 370 9.77 -0.74 30.97
C THR A 370 9.08 -2.00 31.51
N SER A 371 7.93 -2.39 30.96
CA SER A 371 7.24 -3.62 31.35
C SER A 371 8.03 -4.86 30.88
N PRO A 372 8.21 -5.89 31.73
CA PRO A 372 8.89 -7.11 31.31
C PRO A 372 8.13 -7.78 30.16
N ARG A 373 8.88 -8.33 29.18
CA ARG A 373 8.29 -9.06 28.04
C ARG A 373 7.37 -10.16 28.59
N ALA A 374 6.11 -10.16 28.17
CA ALA A 374 5.35 -11.40 28.16
C ALA A 374 5.95 -12.25 27.04
N ASP A 375 6.62 -13.34 27.39
CA ASP A 375 7.19 -14.23 26.38
C ASP A 375 6.09 -14.73 25.44
N PRO A 376 6.35 -14.82 24.12
CA PRO A 376 5.42 -15.44 23.21
C PRO A 376 5.23 -16.90 23.66
N VAL A 377 3.97 -17.28 23.90
CA VAL A 377 3.59 -18.67 24.14
C VAL A 377 3.88 -19.44 22.86
N HIS A 378 5.06 -20.04 22.77
CA HIS A 378 5.29 -21.11 21.81
C HIS A 378 4.40 -22.27 22.21
N PRO A 379 3.48 -22.76 21.36
CA PRO A 379 2.84 -24.03 21.63
C PRO A 379 3.93 -25.10 21.65
N GLU A 380 4.17 -25.70 22.82
CA GLU A 380 5.05 -26.84 22.96
C GLU A 380 4.64 -27.89 21.93
N ALA A 381 5.56 -28.20 21.02
CA ALA A 381 5.46 -29.39 20.18
C ALA A 381 5.55 -30.60 21.11
N GLY A 382 4.40 -31.06 21.59
CA GLY A 382 4.29 -32.33 22.27
C GLY A 382 4.55 -33.45 21.27
N PHE A 383 5.75 -34.01 21.30
CA PHE A 383 6.04 -35.38 20.87
C PHE A 383 7.39 -35.78 21.45
N GLU A 384 7.37 -36.61 22.49
CA GLU A 384 8.07 -37.90 22.50
C GLU A 384 7.85 -38.63 23.84
N GLY A 385 7.47 -39.91 23.75
CA GLY A 385 7.70 -40.87 24.82
C GLY A 385 6.50 -41.71 25.26
N ALA A 386 6.06 -42.66 24.44
CA ALA A 386 5.46 -43.90 24.94
C ALA A 386 5.71 -45.05 23.96
N ALA A 387 6.57 -45.97 24.42
CA ALA A 387 6.76 -47.39 24.12
C ALA A 387 6.50 -47.92 22.70
#